data_AF-A0A2U1RPL6-F1
#
_entry.id   AF-A0A2U1RPL6-F1
#
_cell.length_a   1.000
_cell.length_b   1.000
_cell.length_c   1.000
_cell.angle_alpha   90.00
_cell.angle_beta   90.00
_cell.angle_gamma   90.00
#
_symmetry.space_group_name_H-M   'P 1'
#
loop_
_entity.id
_entity.type
_entity.pdbx_description
1 polymer ?
#
loop_
_entity_poly.entity_id
_entity_poly.type
_entity_poly.pdbx_seq_one_letter_code
_entity_poly.pdbx_strand_id
1 'polypeptide(L)'
;MLVDPYDVRKPRIMISDSGVDERGAVMSYRDQERRQTLLPIFAIVVAIMIAPWWNPAGAAESPYLPHGAGAYRDQWLAPSVFQWLDPNLFTPRNPIQGVFQGEACVACHTGITPTIVNDWKVSKHAPAKVSCTACHGNDHQKLSMPKPETCEGCHKTQVTQYREELKAGHPAHARAMDPDVYENAWQMHKPPAEVVGCAQCHRIGSVGCDSCHTRHKFSAAEARKPSACMSCHSGVDHRDYEVWENAKHGNIWHAEQQETDWTKPLARGNYRFPTCAYCHMPGGDHNTVRNTVYAAMGMQEVNRGAPEHQAKRDRWIGVCSDCHSSRFARAQLEYMDEAVGISFQKVREAKQILEDLYKEGLMEPMPAFLAPGWKGGHAASFGGMNYNVPAIERLFYEMVAYATTNTFKGAAHSSGGSATYTFGAFEADKYLAAIKSEAEKMRRLARIEQKVGVPYQPSEFWTHGEYTDTLKVIKEPAEKRTNQR
;
A
#
# COMPACT_ATOMS: atom_id res chain seq x y z
N MET A 1 36.00 3.48 -31.49
CA MET A 1 35.17 2.86 -32.54
C MET A 1 33.83 2.54 -31.91
N LEU A 2 32.79 3.21 -32.39
CA LEU A 2 31.39 3.03 -32.00
C LEU A 2 30.87 1.71 -32.60
N VAL A 3 30.05 0.96 -31.87
CA VAL A 3 29.33 -0.21 -32.39
C VAL A 3 27.83 0.07 -32.27
N ASP A 4 27.16 -0.11 -33.41
CA ASP A 4 25.77 0.21 -33.76
C ASP A 4 24.77 -0.81 -33.16
N PRO A 5 23.62 -0.38 -32.58
CA PRO A 5 22.66 -1.25 -31.91
C PRO A 5 21.47 -1.79 -32.76
N TYR A 6 21.58 -1.97 -34.09
CA TYR A 6 20.46 -2.42 -34.93
C TYR A 6 20.64 -3.75 -35.72
N ASP A 7 21.10 -4.86 -35.11
CA ASP A 7 20.96 -6.21 -35.71
C ASP A 7 19.86 -7.02 -34.99
N VAL A 8 18.63 -6.93 -35.51
CA VAL A 8 17.48 -7.74 -35.06
C VAL A 8 17.22 -8.83 -36.09
N ARG A 9 17.78 -10.03 -35.89
CA ARG A 9 17.39 -11.25 -36.62
C ARG A 9 16.34 -12.02 -35.85
N LYS A 10 15.16 -12.17 -36.46
CA LYS A 10 14.02 -12.97 -35.98
C LYS A 10 14.36 -14.48 -35.92
N PRO A 11 13.92 -15.23 -34.90
CA PRO A 11 14.07 -16.69 -34.89
C PRO A 11 13.03 -17.40 -35.77
N ARG A 12 13.50 -18.36 -36.57
CA ARG A 12 12.67 -19.34 -37.30
C ARG A 12 12.11 -20.37 -36.33
N ILE A 13 10.79 -20.57 -36.36
CA ILE A 13 10.10 -21.67 -35.69
C ILE A 13 10.37 -22.94 -36.51
N MET A 14 11.06 -23.92 -35.91
CA MET A 14 11.13 -25.28 -36.44
C MET A 14 9.94 -26.07 -35.94
N ILE A 15 9.08 -26.52 -36.86
CA ILE A 15 8.05 -27.51 -36.62
C ILE A 15 8.73 -28.88 -36.73
N SER A 16 8.71 -29.67 -35.66
CA SER A 16 9.14 -31.07 -35.66
C SER A 16 7.90 -31.97 -35.69
N ASP A 17 7.68 -32.63 -36.83
CA ASP A 17 6.75 -33.74 -36.98
C ASP A 17 7.39 -35.03 -36.48
N SER A 18 6.75 -35.73 -35.54
CA SER A 18 6.54 -37.19 -35.51
C SER A 18 6.19 -37.67 -34.10
N GLY A 19 4.89 -37.77 -33.82
CA GLY A 19 4.35 -38.61 -32.76
C GLY A 19 3.76 -39.87 -33.39
N VAL A 20 4.29 -41.05 -33.04
CA VAL A 20 3.69 -42.35 -33.35
C VAL A 20 3.15 -42.92 -32.05
N ASP A 21 1.84 -43.21 -32.02
CA ASP A 21 1.20 -44.00 -30.97
C ASP A 21 1.01 -45.45 -31.45
N GLU A 22 1.31 -46.37 -30.53
CA GLU A 22 1.09 -47.80 -30.66
C GLU A 22 -0.41 -48.13 -30.52
N ARG A 23 -1.12 -48.17 -31.64
CA ARG A 23 -2.32 -49.02 -31.86
C ARG A 23 -2.76 -48.89 -33.31
N GLY A 24 -2.24 -49.78 -34.16
CA GLY A 24 -2.61 -49.87 -35.58
C GLY A 24 -4.12 -50.07 -35.78
N ALA A 25 -4.78 -49.09 -36.38
CA ALA A 25 -6.06 -49.24 -37.06
C ALA A 25 -6.18 -48.16 -38.15
N VAL A 26 -6.22 -48.59 -39.42
CA VAL A 26 -6.37 -47.73 -40.59
C VAL A 26 -7.86 -47.40 -40.76
N MET A 27 -8.27 -46.15 -40.52
CA MET A 27 -9.59 -45.65 -40.94
C MET A 27 -9.50 -45.04 -42.33
N SER A 28 -10.42 -45.43 -43.21
CA SER A 28 -10.46 -44.99 -44.60
C SER A 28 -10.91 -43.53 -44.73
N TYR A 29 -10.33 -42.84 -45.71
CA TYR A 29 -10.50 -41.42 -46.08
C TYR A 29 -11.94 -40.94 -46.34
N ARG A 30 -12.94 -41.83 -46.26
CA ARG A 30 -14.34 -41.56 -46.63
C ARG A 30 -15.26 -41.16 -45.47
N ASP A 31 -14.82 -41.29 -44.21
CA ASP A 31 -15.59 -40.87 -43.01
C ASP A 31 -15.28 -39.45 -42.53
N GLN A 32 -14.25 -38.80 -43.09
CA GLN A 32 -13.80 -37.48 -42.66
C GLN A 32 -14.67 -36.34 -43.24
N GLU A 33 -15.28 -36.54 -44.42
CA GLU A 33 -16.11 -35.52 -45.09
C GLU A 33 -17.53 -35.37 -44.48
N ARG A 34 -18.09 -36.40 -43.84
CA ARG A 34 -19.41 -36.31 -43.19
C ARG A 34 -19.41 -35.56 -41.86
N ARG A 35 -18.25 -35.40 -41.22
CA ARG A 35 -18.11 -34.61 -39.97
C ARG A 35 -17.90 -33.11 -40.22
N GLN A 36 -17.44 -32.71 -41.41
CA GLN A 36 -17.12 -31.30 -41.70
C GLN A 36 -18.34 -30.44 -42.08
N THR A 37 -19.48 -31.04 -42.43
CA THR A 37 -20.70 -30.31 -42.77
C THR A 37 -21.71 -30.17 -41.62
N LEU A 38 -21.50 -30.86 -40.48
CA LEU A 38 -22.39 -30.79 -39.31
C LEU A 38 -21.83 -29.99 -38.12
N LEU A 39 -20.52 -29.73 -38.08
CA LEU A 39 -19.91 -28.88 -37.05
C LEU A 39 -20.26 -27.37 -37.13
N PRO A 40 -20.41 -26.73 -38.31
CA PRO A 40 -20.71 -25.30 -38.34
C PRO A 40 -22.17 -24.99 -37.93
N ILE A 41 -23.10 -25.93 -38.11
CA ILE A 41 -24.51 -25.71 -37.76
C ILE A 41 -24.74 -25.83 -36.25
N PHE A 42 -24.05 -26.75 -35.57
CA PHE A 42 -24.18 -26.90 -34.11
C PHE A 42 -23.51 -25.75 -33.34
N ALA A 43 -22.39 -25.21 -33.84
CA ALA A 43 -21.72 -24.07 -33.23
C ALA A 43 -22.54 -22.76 -33.37
N ILE A 44 -23.24 -22.58 -34.50
CA ILE A 44 -24.11 -21.41 -34.72
C ILE A 44 -25.38 -21.50 -33.88
N VAL A 45 -25.99 -22.67 -33.70
CA VAL A 45 -27.19 -22.83 -32.85
C VAL A 45 -26.87 -22.66 -31.36
N VAL A 46 -25.70 -23.09 -30.89
CA VAL A 46 -25.26 -22.85 -29.51
C VAL A 46 -24.90 -21.36 -29.29
N ALA A 47 -24.27 -20.69 -30.26
CA ALA A 47 -24.03 -19.25 -30.19
C ALA A 47 -25.34 -18.43 -30.15
N ILE A 48 -26.38 -18.85 -30.88
CA ILE A 48 -27.69 -18.18 -30.92
C ILE A 48 -28.52 -18.46 -29.66
N MET A 49 -28.37 -19.62 -29.00
CA MET A 49 -29.08 -19.92 -27.75
C MET A 49 -28.43 -19.34 -26.47
N ILE A 50 -27.16 -18.93 -26.53
CA ILE A 50 -26.48 -18.21 -25.43
C ILE A 50 -26.60 -16.68 -25.59
N ALA A 51 -26.98 -16.21 -26.79
CA ALA A 51 -27.06 -14.78 -27.13
C ALA A 51 -28.16 -13.93 -26.44
N PRO A 52 -29.25 -14.44 -25.81
CA PRO A 52 -30.21 -13.55 -25.16
C PRO A 52 -29.79 -13.09 -23.75
N TRP A 53 -28.64 -13.55 -23.22
CA TRP A 53 -28.14 -13.12 -21.90
C TRP A 53 -27.10 -12.01 -21.98
N TRP A 54 -26.63 -11.69 -23.18
CA TRP A 54 -25.70 -10.59 -23.38
C TRP A 54 -26.49 -9.36 -23.86
N ASN A 55 -27.06 -8.66 -22.90
CA ASN A 55 -27.66 -7.34 -23.12
C ASN A 55 -26.51 -6.33 -23.32
N PRO A 56 -26.23 -5.83 -24.54
CA PRO A 56 -25.18 -4.83 -24.76
C PRO A 56 -25.69 -3.41 -24.48
N ALA A 57 -26.87 -3.26 -23.85
CA ALA A 57 -27.51 -1.98 -23.57
C ALA A 57 -27.87 -1.79 -22.09
N GLY A 58 -27.09 -2.37 -21.17
CA GLY A 58 -26.96 -1.77 -19.85
C GLY A 58 -26.14 -0.49 -20.03
N ALA A 59 -26.71 0.69 -19.75
CA ALA A 59 -25.96 1.95 -19.77
C ALA A 59 -24.59 1.71 -19.12
N ALA A 60 -23.49 1.97 -19.85
CA ALA A 60 -22.15 1.76 -19.32
C ALA A 60 -22.08 2.42 -17.94
N GLU A 61 -21.98 1.59 -16.90
CA GLU A 61 -22.07 2.09 -15.53
C GLU A 61 -20.97 3.11 -15.32
N SER A 62 -21.31 4.21 -14.62
CA SER A 62 -20.32 5.20 -14.24
C SER A 62 -19.12 4.48 -13.58
N PRO A 63 -17.88 4.74 -14.02
CA PRO A 63 -16.70 4.18 -13.36
C PRO A 63 -16.52 4.73 -11.94
N TYR A 64 -17.39 5.65 -11.50
CA TYR A 64 -17.42 6.26 -10.18
C TYR A 64 -18.74 5.99 -9.46
N LEU A 65 -18.64 5.85 -8.14
CA LEU A 65 -19.78 5.79 -7.22
C LEU A 65 -20.50 7.15 -7.17
N PRO A 66 -21.79 7.18 -6.80
CA PRO A 66 -22.55 8.42 -6.65
C PRO A 66 -21.98 9.38 -5.58
N HIS A 67 -21.28 8.84 -4.59
CA HIS A 67 -20.59 9.60 -3.54
C HIS A 67 -19.37 8.82 -3.03
N GLY A 68 -18.40 9.53 -2.45
CA GLY A 68 -17.29 8.94 -1.70
C GLY A 68 -17.65 8.64 -0.24
N ALA A 69 -16.64 8.65 0.63
CA ALA A 69 -16.74 8.52 2.08
C ALA A 69 -15.92 9.61 2.79
N GLY A 70 -16.11 9.74 4.10
CA GLY A 70 -15.45 10.74 4.93
C GLY A 70 -15.94 12.17 4.71
N ALA A 71 -15.19 13.13 5.24
CA ALA A 71 -15.60 14.54 5.29
C ALA A 71 -15.72 15.22 3.92
N TYR A 72 -15.07 14.66 2.89
CA TYR A 72 -15.04 15.20 1.52
C TYR A 72 -15.85 14.37 0.51
N ARG A 73 -16.74 13.49 0.99
CA ARG A 73 -17.49 12.52 0.16
C ARG A 73 -18.21 13.10 -1.06
N ASP A 74 -18.63 14.36 -0.99
CA ASP A 74 -19.39 15.04 -2.06
C ASP A 74 -18.50 15.82 -3.04
N GLN A 75 -17.21 15.98 -2.73
CA GLN A 75 -16.25 16.74 -3.54
C GLN A 75 -15.25 15.84 -4.28
N TRP A 76 -15.17 14.57 -3.89
CA TRP A 76 -14.28 13.58 -4.48
C TRP A 76 -15.07 12.35 -4.97
N LEU A 77 -14.96 12.07 -6.27
CA LEU A 77 -15.67 10.98 -6.93
C LEU A 77 -14.90 9.67 -6.72
N ALA A 78 -15.42 8.79 -5.87
CA ALA A 78 -14.80 7.50 -5.60
C ALA A 78 -14.91 6.56 -6.81
N PRO A 79 -13.82 5.99 -7.33
CA PRO A 79 -13.89 4.92 -8.32
C PRO A 79 -14.72 3.74 -7.80
N SER A 80 -15.46 3.07 -8.67
CA SER A 80 -16.42 2.02 -8.30
C SER A 80 -15.82 0.86 -7.50
N VAL A 81 -14.51 0.62 -7.63
CA VAL A 81 -13.79 -0.40 -6.83
C VAL A 81 -13.82 -0.13 -5.33
N PHE A 82 -14.04 1.11 -4.88
CA PHE A 82 -14.14 1.47 -3.46
C PHE A 82 -15.21 0.68 -2.71
N GLN A 83 -16.26 0.20 -3.40
CA GLN A 83 -17.29 -0.65 -2.82
C GLN A 83 -16.74 -1.96 -2.21
N TRP A 84 -15.54 -2.40 -2.62
CA TRP A 84 -14.86 -3.59 -2.10
C TRP A 84 -13.71 -3.26 -1.12
N LEU A 85 -13.34 -1.97 -1.04
CA LEU A 85 -12.28 -1.46 -0.17
C LEU A 85 -12.85 -0.87 1.12
N ASP A 86 -14.09 -0.37 1.06
CA ASP A 86 -14.89 0.06 2.18
C ASP A 86 -16.29 -0.56 2.07
N PRO A 87 -16.61 -1.58 2.90
CA PRO A 87 -17.90 -2.24 2.88
C PRO A 87 -19.10 -1.31 3.13
N ASN A 88 -18.90 -0.10 3.67
CA ASN A 88 -19.99 0.87 3.85
C ASN A 88 -20.41 1.54 2.54
N LEU A 89 -19.57 1.47 1.49
CA LEU A 89 -19.89 1.91 0.14
C LEU A 89 -20.44 0.78 -0.74
N PHE A 90 -20.49 -0.45 -0.21
CA PHE A 90 -20.96 -1.61 -0.95
C PHE A 90 -22.45 -1.55 -1.20
N THR A 91 -22.86 -1.71 -2.47
CA THR A 91 -24.26 -1.93 -2.84
C THR A 91 -24.37 -3.23 -3.61
N PRO A 92 -25.16 -4.21 -3.14
CA PRO A 92 -25.32 -5.47 -3.84
C PRO A 92 -26.02 -5.24 -5.18
N ARG A 93 -25.39 -5.72 -6.26
CA ARG A 93 -25.97 -5.83 -7.59
C ARG A 93 -25.65 -7.21 -8.12
N ASN A 94 -26.65 -8.08 -8.22
CA ASN A 94 -26.43 -9.46 -8.60
C ASN A 94 -27.55 -9.97 -9.52
N PRO A 95 -27.26 -10.73 -10.59
CA PRO A 95 -28.29 -11.32 -11.44
C PRO A 95 -29.04 -12.49 -10.78
N ILE A 96 -28.45 -13.15 -9.78
CA ILE A 96 -29.01 -14.31 -9.10
C ILE A 96 -29.92 -13.85 -7.96
N GLN A 97 -31.18 -14.27 -8.02
CA GLN A 97 -32.21 -13.93 -7.04
C GLN A 97 -32.52 -15.12 -6.13
N GLY A 98 -32.88 -14.84 -4.88
CA GLY A 98 -33.36 -15.85 -3.93
C GLY A 98 -32.66 -15.78 -2.58
N VAL A 99 -33.24 -16.50 -1.62
CA VAL A 99 -32.69 -16.69 -0.27
C VAL A 99 -32.15 -18.12 -0.18
N PHE A 100 -30.86 -18.26 0.10
CA PHE A 100 -30.17 -19.54 0.06
C PHE A 100 -29.58 -19.90 1.43
N GLN A 101 -29.52 -21.20 1.72
CA GLN A 101 -28.80 -21.74 2.88
C GLN A 101 -27.34 -22.06 2.51
N GLY A 102 -26.49 -22.23 3.53
CA GLY A 102 -25.05 -22.40 3.35
C GLY A 102 -24.67 -23.55 2.40
N GLU A 103 -25.38 -24.67 2.46
CA GLU A 103 -25.16 -25.82 1.59
C GLU A 103 -25.43 -25.49 0.11
N ALA A 104 -26.47 -24.71 -0.17
CA ALA A 104 -26.80 -24.26 -1.52
C ALA A 104 -25.74 -23.26 -2.04
N CYS A 105 -25.24 -22.38 -1.17
CA CYS A 105 -24.11 -21.50 -1.50
C CYS A 105 -22.90 -22.32 -1.92
N VAL A 106 -22.48 -23.30 -1.12
CA VAL A 106 -21.32 -24.16 -1.39
C VAL A 106 -21.52 -24.98 -2.66
N ALA A 107 -22.70 -25.58 -2.85
CA ALA A 107 -23.00 -26.38 -4.04
C ALA A 107 -22.89 -25.57 -5.33
N CYS A 108 -23.50 -24.38 -5.38
CA CYS A 108 -23.46 -23.52 -6.56
C CYS A 108 -22.04 -22.95 -6.77
N HIS A 109 -21.43 -22.39 -5.73
CA HIS A 109 -20.11 -21.76 -5.84
C HIS A 109 -18.98 -22.77 -6.07
N THR A 110 -19.20 -24.07 -5.86
CA THR A 110 -18.25 -25.10 -6.32
C THR A 110 -18.10 -25.08 -7.84
N GLY A 111 -19.18 -24.77 -8.58
CA GLY A 111 -19.14 -24.61 -10.03
C GLY A 111 -18.76 -23.19 -10.49
N ILE A 112 -19.23 -22.15 -9.78
CA ILE A 112 -19.07 -20.75 -10.21
C ILE A 112 -17.75 -20.13 -9.73
N THR A 113 -17.35 -20.37 -8.48
CA THR A 113 -16.12 -19.81 -7.88
C THR A 113 -15.37 -20.89 -7.08
N PRO A 114 -14.86 -21.94 -7.73
CA PRO A 114 -14.36 -23.15 -7.06
C PRO A 114 -13.29 -22.87 -6.01
N THR A 115 -12.36 -21.94 -6.27
CA THR A 115 -11.27 -21.62 -5.35
C THR A 115 -11.76 -21.01 -4.03
N ILE A 116 -12.81 -20.18 -4.06
CA ILE A 116 -13.43 -19.62 -2.84
C ILE A 116 -13.94 -20.75 -1.95
N VAL A 117 -14.62 -21.73 -2.55
CA VAL A 117 -15.14 -22.89 -1.83
C VAL A 117 -14.02 -23.79 -1.34
N ASN A 118 -12.98 -24.00 -2.13
CA ASN A 118 -11.82 -24.81 -1.74
C ASN A 118 -11.09 -24.20 -0.54
N ASP A 119 -10.88 -22.88 -0.54
CA ASP A 119 -10.29 -22.16 0.59
C ASP A 119 -11.15 -22.26 1.84
N TRP A 120 -12.47 -22.05 1.71
CA TRP A 120 -13.40 -22.22 2.83
C TRP A 120 -13.36 -23.64 3.39
N LYS A 121 -13.36 -24.67 2.53
CA LYS A 121 -13.31 -26.09 2.92
C LYS A 121 -12.09 -26.44 3.77
N VAL A 122 -10.93 -25.82 3.50
CA VAL A 122 -9.69 -26.04 4.26
C VAL A 122 -9.51 -25.07 5.44
N SER A 123 -10.39 -24.07 5.57
CA SER A 123 -10.40 -23.14 6.70
C SER A 123 -10.86 -23.81 7.99
N LYS A 124 -10.70 -23.12 9.12
CA LYS A 124 -11.32 -23.53 10.39
C LYS A 124 -12.81 -23.22 10.46
N HIS A 125 -13.35 -22.38 9.57
CA HIS A 125 -14.77 -22.03 9.53
C HIS A 125 -15.66 -23.17 9.05
N ALA A 126 -15.23 -23.92 8.02
CA ALA A 126 -16.00 -25.05 7.49
C ALA A 126 -16.35 -26.12 8.55
N PRO A 127 -15.38 -26.71 9.29
CA PRO A 127 -15.70 -27.67 10.33
C PRO A 127 -16.43 -27.05 11.53
N ALA A 128 -16.26 -25.73 11.76
CA ALA A 128 -17.02 -24.98 12.76
C ALA A 128 -18.44 -24.62 12.31
N LYS A 129 -18.87 -25.06 11.11
CA LYS A 129 -20.18 -24.78 10.50
C LYS A 129 -20.48 -23.28 10.30
N VAL A 130 -19.43 -22.46 10.21
CA VAL A 130 -19.56 -21.06 9.78
C VAL A 130 -19.56 -21.06 8.24
N SER A 131 -20.76 -20.98 7.66
CA SER A 131 -20.98 -21.01 6.21
C SER A 131 -20.91 -19.61 5.58
N CYS A 132 -21.04 -19.54 4.24
CA CYS A 132 -21.03 -18.29 3.49
C CYS A 132 -22.03 -17.25 4.02
N THR A 133 -23.21 -17.72 4.42
CA THR A 133 -24.32 -16.85 4.84
C THR A 133 -24.06 -16.15 6.18
N ALA A 134 -23.20 -16.72 7.03
CA ALA A 134 -22.82 -16.12 8.31
C ALA A 134 -22.03 -14.80 8.12
N CYS A 135 -21.36 -14.63 6.99
CA CYS A 135 -20.56 -13.44 6.69
C CYS A 135 -21.21 -12.54 5.64
N HIS A 136 -21.84 -13.11 4.61
CA HIS A 136 -22.36 -12.37 3.46
C HIS A 136 -23.88 -12.18 3.45
N GLY A 137 -24.62 -12.83 4.36
CA GLY A 137 -26.09 -12.88 4.32
C GLY A 137 -26.62 -14.02 3.43
N ASN A 138 -27.93 -14.24 3.48
CA ASN A 138 -28.61 -15.35 2.80
C ASN A 138 -29.47 -14.91 1.60
N ASP A 139 -29.95 -13.67 1.57
CA ASP A 139 -30.64 -13.07 0.43
C ASP A 139 -29.61 -12.57 -0.59
N HIS A 140 -29.55 -13.22 -1.76
CA HIS A 140 -28.53 -12.97 -2.77
C HIS A 140 -28.66 -11.58 -3.43
N GLN A 141 -29.82 -10.93 -3.29
CA GLN A 141 -30.04 -9.54 -3.71
C GLN A 141 -29.64 -8.53 -2.63
N LYS A 142 -29.35 -8.99 -1.41
CA LYS A 142 -28.99 -8.16 -0.24
C LYS A 142 -27.70 -8.64 0.42
N LEU A 143 -26.79 -9.18 -0.37
CA LEU A 143 -25.48 -9.60 0.14
C LEU A 143 -24.74 -8.40 0.76
N SER A 144 -23.86 -8.69 1.70
CA SER A 144 -22.96 -7.73 2.31
C SER A 144 -21.49 -8.15 2.14
N MET A 145 -20.61 -7.17 2.22
CA MET A 145 -19.18 -7.41 2.39
C MET A 145 -18.84 -7.38 3.89
N PRO A 146 -18.12 -8.40 4.41
CA PRO A 146 -17.74 -8.43 5.82
C PRO A 146 -16.84 -7.26 6.22
N LYS A 147 -17.01 -6.82 7.46
CA LYS A 147 -16.20 -5.79 8.12
C LYS A 147 -15.78 -6.27 9.52
N PRO A 148 -14.87 -5.60 10.25
CA PRO A 148 -14.45 -6.06 11.58
C PRO A 148 -15.60 -6.36 12.55
N GLU A 149 -16.72 -5.65 12.46
CA GLU A 149 -17.94 -5.91 13.25
C GLU A 149 -18.54 -7.30 12.96
N THR A 150 -18.45 -7.77 11.71
CA THR A 150 -18.89 -9.13 11.32
C THR A 150 -18.07 -10.19 12.06
N CYS A 151 -16.77 -9.95 12.23
CA CYS A 151 -15.85 -10.86 12.92
C CYS A 151 -16.02 -10.83 14.44
N GLU A 152 -16.41 -9.68 15.00
CA GLU A 152 -16.49 -9.43 16.45
C GLU A 152 -17.40 -10.41 17.19
N GLY A 153 -18.47 -10.88 16.55
CA GLY A 153 -19.40 -11.84 17.13
C GLY A 153 -18.74 -13.14 17.61
N CYS A 154 -17.63 -13.55 16.99
CA CYS A 154 -16.86 -14.75 17.37
C CYS A 154 -15.40 -14.46 17.77
N HIS A 155 -14.82 -13.35 17.30
CA HIS A 155 -13.42 -12.97 17.49
C HIS A 155 -13.26 -11.67 18.29
N LYS A 156 -14.07 -11.52 19.34
CA LYS A 156 -14.12 -10.29 20.16
C LYS A 156 -12.75 -9.83 20.65
N THR A 157 -11.89 -10.75 21.09
CA THR A 157 -10.56 -10.40 21.60
C THR A 157 -9.69 -9.74 20.54
N GLN A 158 -9.56 -10.35 19.36
CA GLN A 158 -8.74 -9.82 18.27
C GLN A 158 -9.29 -8.50 17.74
N VAL A 159 -10.62 -8.40 17.57
CA VAL A 159 -11.25 -7.15 17.11
C VAL A 159 -11.10 -6.05 18.15
N THR A 160 -11.18 -6.36 19.44
CA THR A 160 -10.95 -5.38 20.52
C THR A 160 -9.50 -4.88 20.47
N GLN A 161 -8.52 -5.77 20.38
CA GLN A 161 -7.10 -5.41 20.27
C GLN A 161 -6.82 -4.54 19.03
N TYR A 162 -7.34 -4.93 17.86
CA TYR A 162 -7.23 -4.13 16.64
C TYR A 162 -7.85 -2.73 16.81
N ARG A 163 -9.04 -2.61 17.41
CA ARG A 163 -9.67 -1.31 17.66
C ARG A 163 -8.99 -0.49 18.76
N GLU A 164 -8.25 -1.11 19.68
CA GLU A 164 -7.47 -0.38 20.69
C GLU A 164 -6.41 0.53 20.05
N GLU A 165 -5.97 0.24 18.83
CA GLU A 165 -5.04 1.10 18.09
C GLU A 165 -5.60 2.52 17.92
N LEU A 166 -6.93 2.70 17.83
CA LEU A 166 -7.57 4.01 17.74
C LEU A 166 -7.25 4.92 18.94
N LYS A 167 -7.01 4.33 20.13
CA LYS A 167 -6.63 5.09 21.33
C LYS A 167 -5.22 5.68 21.22
N ALA A 168 -4.34 5.05 20.45
CA ALA A 168 -2.99 5.53 20.22
C ALA A 168 -2.94 6.70 19.21
N GLY A 169 -4.02 6.94 18.46
CA GLY A 169 -4.03 7.92 17.40
C GLY A 169 -3.25 7.44 16.19
N HIS A 170 -2.35 8.25 15.65
CA HIS A 170 -1.48 7.84 14.54
C HIS A 170 -0.21 7.19 15.13
N PRO A 171 0.31 6.11 14.52
CA PRO A 171 -0.23 5.34 13.39
C PRO A 171 -1.20 4.25 13.90
N ALA A 172 -2.11 3.74 13.06
CA ALA A 172 -2.97 2.61 13.41
C ALA A 172 -3.60 1.99 12.16
N HIS A 173 -3.67 0.65 12.09
CA HIS A 173 -4.40 -0.06 11.05
C HIS A 173 -5.90 0.24 11.12
N ALA A 174 -6.46 0.31 12.33
CA ALA A 174 -7.90 0.56 12.54
C ALA A 174 -8.41 1.90 12.00
N ARG A 175 -7.51 2.80 11.61
CA ARG A 175 -7.82 4.11 11.03
C ARG A 175 -7.13 4.36 9.69
N ALA A 176 -6.60 3.32 9.05
CA ALA A 176 -5.81 3.48 7.84
C ALA A 176 -6.62 4.09 6.68
N MET A 177 -7.95 3.91 6.63
CA MET A 177 -8.79 4.60 5.62
C MET A 177 -9.12 6.05 6.01
N ASP A 178 -9.43 6.30 7.29
CA ASP A 178 -9.80 7.62 7.80
C ASP A 178 -8.87 8.03 8.97
N PRO A 179 -7.97 9.01 8.81
CA PRO A 179 -7.96 10.04 7.77
C PRO A 179 -7.02 9.76 6.58
N ASP A 180 -6.21 8.70 6.60
CA ASP A 180 -5.04 8.58 5.71
C ASP A 180 -5.38 8.40 4.22
N VAL A 181 -6.64 8.09 3.90
CA VAL A 181 -7.17 8.15 2.53
C VAL A 181 -8.20 9.27 2.43
N TYR A 182 -9.23 9.25 3.27
CA TYR A 182 -10.41 10.12 3.09
C TYR A 182 -10.19 11.59 3.45
N GLU A 183 -9.08 11.96 4.11
CA GLU A 183 -8.72 13.35 4.35
C GLU A 183 -7.31 13.70 3.87
N ASN A 184 -6.64 12.76 3.19
CA ASN A 184 -5.26 12.95 2.76
C ASN A 184 -5.19 13.87 1.54
N ALA A 185 -4.32 14.89 1.63
CA ALA A 185 -4.11 15.88 0.58
C ALA A 185 -3.83 15.24 -0.79
N TRP A 186 -3.07 14.15 -0.84
CA TRP A 186 -2.66 13.51 -2.09
C TRP A 186 -3.83 12.78 -2.75
N GLN A 187 -4.66 12.11 -1.94
CA GLN A 187 -5.88 11.45 -2.41
C GLN A 187 -6.88 12.47 -2.97
N MET A 188 -7.02 13.59 -2.26
CA MET A 188 -8.05 14.59 -2.52
C MET A 188 -7.72 15.52 -3.70
N HIS A 189 -6.43 15.84 -3.87
CA HIS A 189 -5.99 16.78 -4.90
C HIS A 189 -5.87 16.14 -6.29
N LYS A 190 -5.58 14.84 -6.36
CA LYS A 190 -5.29 14.12 -7.61
C LYS A 190 -6.55 13.52 -8.24
N PRO A 191 -6.53 13.26 -9.57
CA PRO A 191 -7.54 12.44 -10.22
C PRO A 191 -7.75 11.11 -9.48
N PRO A 192 -9.00 10.75 -9.10
CA PRO A 192 -9.25 9.59 -8.25
C PRO A 192 -8.70 8.26 -8.76
N ALA A 193 -8.67 8.08 -10.08
CA ALA A 193 -8.15 6.87 -10.72
C ALA A 193 -6.62 6.72 -10.57
N GLU A 194 -5.87 7.81 -10.44
CA GLU A 194 -4.42 7.79 -10.22
C GLU A 194 -4.07 7.25 -8.83
N VAL A 195 -4.90 7.56 -7.84
CA VAL A 195 -4.62 7.33 -6.41
C VAL A 195 -5.48 6.22 -5.79
N VAL A 196 -6.19 5.43 -6.61
CA VAL A 196 -6.99 4.30 -6.11
C VAL A 196 -6.16 3.26 -5.35
N GLY A 197 -4.87 3.13 -5.69
CA GLY A 197 -3.93 2.26 -5.00
C GLY A 197 -3.76 2.58 -3.51
N CYS A 198 -3.86 3.86 -3.12
CA CYS A 198 -3.77 4.27 -1.71
C CYS A 198 -4.87 3.58 -0.89
N ALA A 199 -6.12 3.60 -1.38
CA ALA A 199 -7.23 2.90 -0.74
C ALA A 199 -7.09 1.38 -0.76
N GLN A 200 -6.50 0.81 -1.82
CA GLN A 200 -6.28 -0.65 -1.88
C GLN A 200 -5.34 -1.13 -0.78
N CYS A 201 -4.30 -0.35 -0.46
CA CYS A 201 -3.36 -0.66 0.62
C CYS A 201 -3.95 -0.33 2.00
N HIS A 202 -4.61 0.82 2.12
CA HIS A 202 -5.14 1.31 3.40
C HIS A 202 -6.48 0.69 3.82
N ARG A 203 -7.12 -0.12 2.96
CA ARG A 203 -8.40 -0.82 3.24
C ARG A 203 -8.41 -1.67 4.50
N ILE A 204 -7.25 -1.98 5.08
CA ILE A 204 -7.15 -2.62 6.40
C ILE A 204 -7.91 -1.83 7.48
N GLY A 205 -8.14 -0.53 7.30
CA GLY A 205 -8.98 0.27 8.20
C GLY A 205 -10.49 0.03 8.09
N SER A 206 -10.96 -0.64 7.03
CA SER A 206 -12.39 -0.83 6.76
C SER A 206 -12.81 -2.29 6.60
N VAL A 207 -12.03 -3.10 5.87
CA VAL A 207 -12.25 -4.55 5.71
C VAL A 207 -11.51 -5.34 6.80
N GLY A 208 -10.25 -4.94 7.06
CA GLY A 208 -9.43 -5.34 8.21
C GLY A 208 -8.97 -6.80 8.24
N CYS A 209 -9.90 -7.70 8.54
CA CYS A 209 -9.61 -9.05 9.01
C CYS A 209 -9.21 -10.06 7.92
N ASP A 210 -9.05 -9.64 6.66
CA ASP A 210 -8.51 -10.48 5.58
C ASP A 210 -7.14 -10.02 5.08
N SER A 211 -6.53 -9.03 5.75
CA SER A 211 -5.29 -8.39 5.29
C SER A 211 -4.06 -9.26 5.53
N CYS A 212 -3.99 -9.96 6.68
CA CYS A 212 -2.83 -10.79 7.04
C CYS A 212 -3.09 -12.30 6.86
N HIS A 213 -4.29 -12.77 7.20
CA HIS A 213 -4.74 -14.15 7.00
C HIS A 213 -5.84 -14.13 5.95
N THR A 214 -5.45 -14.34 4.69
CA THR A 214 -6.32 -14.02 3.56
C THR A 214 -7.56 -14.89 3.50
N ARG A 215 -8.64 -14.28 3.00
CA ARG A 215 -9.90 -14.96 2.70
C ARG A 215 -9.68 -15.96 1.54
N HIS A 216 -10.32 -17.11 1.49
CA HIS A 216 -11.32 -17.64 2.46
C HIS A 216 -10.74 -18.70 3.40
N LYS A 217 -9.40 -18.83 3.44
CA LYS A 217 -8.69 -19.81 4.26
C LYS A 217 -8.51 -19.34 5.70
N PHE A 218 -8.30 -18.04 5.90
CA PHE A 218 -8.08 -17.39 7.20
C PHE A 218 -7.02 -18.11 8.05
N SER A 219 -5.87 -18.39 7.46
CA SER A 219 -4.81 -19.16 8.11
C SER A 219 -3.94 -18.29 9.03
N ALA A 220 -3.95 -18.58 10.33
CA ALA A 220 -3.01 -17.95 11.26
C ALA A 220 -1.54 -18.26 10.92
N ALA A 221 -1.25 -19.43 10.35
CA ALA A 221 0.09 -19.80 9.91
C ALA A 221 0.58 -18.93 8.73
N GLU A 222 -0.33 -18.53 7.85
CA GLU A 222 -0.05 -17.57 6.78
C GLU A 222 0.24 -16.17 7.32
N ALA A 223 -0.58 -15.67 8.25
CA ALA A 223 -0.41 -14.35 8.86
C ALA A 223 0.89 -14.16 9.66
N ARG A 224 1.53 -15.26 10.09
CA ARG A 224 2.81 -15.20 10.81
C ARG A 224 4.00 -14.96 9.88
N LYS A 225 3.84 -15.17 8.58
CA LYS A 225 4.90 -15.03 7.58
C LYS A 225 5.10 -13.55 7.22
N PRO A 226 6.33 -13.15 6.84
CA PRO A 226 6.61 -11.79 6.36
C PRO A 226 5.79 -11.38 5.14
N SER A 227 5.35 -12.35 4.32
CA SER A 227 4.48 -12.13 3.16
C SER A 227 3.14 -11.48 3.51
N ALA A 228 2.68 -11.61 4.76
CA ALA A 228 1.45 -10.95 5.22
C ALA A 228 1.61 -9.43 5.40
N CYS A 229 2.85 -8.91 5.40
CA CYS A 229 3.15 -7.49 5.64
C CYS A 229 3.72 -6.81 4.39
N MET A 230 4.53 -7.52 3.60
CA MET A 230 5.35 -6.92 2.54
C MET A 230 4.57 -6.17 1.45
N SER A 231 3.30 -6.50 1.23
CA SER A 231 2.47 -5.85 0.21
C SER A 231 2.17 -4.39 0.54
N CYS A 232 2.17 -4.02 1.82
CA CYS A 232 1.92 -2.65 2.28
C CYS A 232 3.16 -2.03 2.95
N HIS A 233 3.91 -2.82 3.72
CA HIS A 233 5.10 -2.39 4.44
C HIS A 233 6.36 -2.51 3.59
N SER A 234 6.35 -1.84 2.44
CA SER A 234 7.45 -1.80 1.48
C SER A 234 7.43 -0.48 0.71
N GLY A 235 8.42 -0.24 -0.13
CA GLY A 235 8.46 0.95 -0.97
C GLY A 235 9.14 2.15 -0.32
N VAL A 236 9.34 3.20 -1.13
CA VAL A 236 10.36 4.23 -0.90
C VAL A 236 10.20 5.03 0.40
N ASP A 237 8.97 5.24 0.84
CA ASP A 237 8.57 6.03 2.01
C ASP A 237 8.57 5.24 3.31
N HIS A 238 8.48 3.91 3.22
CA HIS A 238 8.53 3.02 4.37
C HIS A 238 9.03 1.61 3.98
N ARG A 239 10.32 1.49 3.67
CA ARG A 239 10.98 0.22 3.26
C ARG A 239 11.13 -0.80 4.41
N ASP A 240 10.07 -1.08 5.14
CA ASP A 240 10.10 -1.95 6.32
C ASP A 240 10.50 -3.39 5.94
N TYR A 241 9.87 -3.95 4.92
CA TYR A 241 10.18 -5.29 4.43
C TYR A 241 11.59 -5.38 3.86
N GLU A 242 12.00 -4.45 2.98
CA GLU A 242 13.29 -4.53 2.30
C GLU A 242 14.46 -4.39 3.27
N VAL A 243 14.33 -3.53 4.30
CA VAL A 243 15.38 -3.40 5.30
C VAL A 243 15.39 -4.57 6.28
N TRP A 244 14.24 -5.14 6.64
CA TRP A 244 14.18 -6.38 7.42
C TRP A 244 14.76 -7.57 6.64
N GLU A 245 14.42 -7.69 5.36
CA GLU A 245 14.87 -8.74 4.46
C GLU A 245 16.40 -8.71 4.33
N ASN A 246 16.97 -7.53 4.17
CA ASN A 246 18.42 -7.33 4.08
C ASN A 246 19.16 -7.49 5.43
N ALA A 247 18.44 -7.55 6.55
CA ALA A 247 19.01 -7.81 7.86
C ALA A 247 19.29 -9.31 8.08
N LYS A 248 20.07 -9.65 9.11
CA LYS A 248 20.30 -11.06 9.47
C LYS A 248 19.01 -11.80 9.83
N HIS A 249 18.00 -11.11 10.35
CA HIS A 249 16.68 -11.68 10.60
C HIS A 249 16.02 -12.20 9.31
N GLY A 250 15.97 -11.37 8.25
CA GLY A 250 15.45 -11.74 6.95
C GLY A 250 16.27 -12.81 6.25
N ASN A 251 17.60 -12.73 6.32
CA ASN A 251 18.49 -13.73 5.72
C ASN A 251 18.30 -15.13 6.32
N ILE A 252 18.13 -15.22 7.64
CA ILE A 252 17.86 -16.49 8.31
C ILE A 252 16.48 -17.02 7.89
N TRP A 253 15.46 -16.16 7.84
CA TRP A 253 14.14 -16.55 7.34
C TRP A 253 14.24 -17.14 5.93
N HIS A 254 14.92 -16.48 5.00
CA HIS A 254 15.12 -16.98 3.63
C HIS A 254 15.74 -18.38 3.60
N ALA A 255 16.70 -18.62 4.48
CA ALA A 255 17.37 -19.92 4.56
C ALA A 255 16.49 -21.03 5.16
N GLU A 256 15.58 -20.70 6.08
CA GLU A 256 14.93 -21.70 6.96
C GLU A 256 13.39 -21.74 6.85
N GLN A 257 12.78 -20.85 6.07
CA GLN A 257 11.32 -20.71 6.04
C GLN A 257 10.56 -21.96 5.59
N GLN A 258 11.17 -22.82 4.77
CA GLN A 258 10.56 -24.04 4.26
C GLN A 258 10.49 -25.14 5.34
N GLU A 259 11.44 -25.14 6.26
CA GLU A 259 11.54 -26.11 7.37
C GLU A 259 10.83 -25.61 8.64
N THR A 260 10.43 -24.33 8.66
CA THR A 260 9.79 -23.69 9.80
C THR A 260 8.36 -24.21 10.00
N ASP A 261 8.06 -24.67 11.22
CA ASP A 261 6.69 -25.02 11.61
C ASP A 261 5.86 -23.76 11.93
N TRP A 262 5.20 -23.24 10.90
CA TRP A 262 4.32 -22.07 10.99
C TRP A 262 3.04 -22.30 11.78
N THR A 263 2.74 -23.53 12.22
CA THR A 263 1.55 -23.81 13.04
C THR A 263 1.73 -23.33 14.48
N LYS A 264 2.97 -23.19 14.96
CA LYS A 264 3.29 -22.72 16.31
C LYS A 264 2.88 -21.26 16.54
N PRO A 265 2.33 -20.92 17.72
CA PRO A 265 1.96 -19.55 18.05
C PRO A 265 3.19 -18.64 18.19
N LEU A 266 2.99 -17.33 18.03
CA LEU A 266 4.01 -16.30 18.25
C LEU A 266 4.37 -16.22 19.73
N ALA A 267 5.32 -17.05 20.16
CA ALA A 267 5.74 -17.15 21.55
C ALA A 267 7.24 -17.46 21.64
N ARG A 268 7.84 -17.07 22.78
CA ARG A 268 9.24 -17.30 23.09
C ARG A 268 9.64 -18.76 22.86
N GLY A 269 10.72 -18.96 22.12
CA GLY A 269 11.29 -20.28 21.85
C GLY A 269 10.64 -21.05 20.69
N ASN A 270 9.55 -20.56 20.10
CA ASN A 270 8.91 -21.24 18.96
C ASN A 270 9.59 -20.96 17.61
N TYR A 271 10.35 -19.86 17.50
CA TYR A 271 10.95 -19.40 16.25
C TYR A 271 12.44 -19.06 16.47
N ARG A 272 13.29 -19.42 15.50
CA ARG A 272 14.72 -19.09 15.50
C ARG A 272 15.00 -17.68 14.98
N PHE A 273 14.15 -17.19 14.08
CA PHE A 273 14.22 -15.84 13.51
C PHE A 273 12.91 -15.09 13.81
N PRO A 274 12.96 -13.77 14.05
CA PRO A 274 11.75 -12.97 14.19
C PRO A 274 11.17 -12.63 12.82
N THR A 275 9.85 -12.75 12.67
CA THR A 275 9.10 -12.15 11.57
C THR A 275 8.52 -10.79 12.00
N CYS A 276 7.94 -10.05 11.03
CA CYS A 276 7.18 -8.84 11.30
C CYS A 276 6.14 -9.07 12.41
N ALA A 277 5.35 -10.13 12.28
CA ALA A 277 4.33 -10.50 13.25
C ALA A 277 4.91 -10.86 14.62
N TYR A 278 6.06 -11.56 14.68
CA TYR A 278 6.70 -11.89 15.96
C TYR A 278 7.02 -10.63 16.79
N CYS A 279 7.59 -9.62 16.15
CA CYS A 279 8.03 -8.40 16.82
C CYS A 279 6.88 -7.40 17.07
N HIS A 280 5.99 -7.23 16.11
CA HIS A 280 4.93 -6.22 16.16
C HIS A 280 3.59 -6.73 16.71
N MET A 281 3.39 -8.05 16.76
CA MET A 281 2.23 -8.72 17.35
C MET A 281 2.67 -9.69 18.44
N PRO A 282 3.42 -9.25 19.47
CA PRO A 282 3.96 -10.14 20.49
C PRO A 282 2.84 -10.92 21.17
N GLY A 283 2.98 -12.25 21.26
CA GLY A 283 1.93 -13.12 21.81
C GLY A 283 0.68 -13.27 20.92
N GLY A 284 0.68 -12.72 19.71
CA GLY A 284 -0.48 -12.67 18.83
C GLY A 284 -1.45 -11.50 19.10
N ASP A 285 -1.00 -10.46 19.81
CA ASP A 285 -1.77 -9.22 20.02
C ASP A 285 -2.04 -8.51 18.68
N HIS A 286 -3.29 -8.16 18.42
CA HIS A 286 -3.71 -7.47 17.19
C HIS A 286 -3.61 -5.94 17.27
N ASN A 287 -3.12 -5.38 18.38
CA ASN A 287 -2.71 -3.99 18.47
C ASN A 287 -1.22 -3.86 18.07
N THR A 288 -0.95 -3.58 16.80
CA THR A 288 0.42 -3.59 16.26
C THR A 288 1.23 -2.35 16.64
N VAL A 289 0.57 -1.35 17.23
CA VAL A 289 1.17 -0.06 17.59
C VAL A 289 1.40 0.10 19.09
N ARG A 290 1.18 -0.95 19.88
CA ARG A 290 1.36 -0.96 21.35
C ARG A 290 2.77 -0.55 21.80
N ASN A 291 3.79 -0.89 21.02
CA ASN A 291 5.20 -0.57 21.29
C ASN A 291 5.72 0.62 20.47
N THR A 292 4.84 1.31 19.74
CA THR A 292 5.25 2.35 18.79
C THR A 292 5.29 3.73 19.44
N VAL A 293 6.33 4.51 19.15
CA VAL A 293 6.30 5.96 19.31
C VAL A 293 6.14 6.56 17.92
N TYR A 294 5.04 7.28 17.72
CA TYR A 294 4.73 7.87 16.42
C TYR A 294 5.73 8.96 16.07
N ALA A 295 6.12 8.99 14.80
CA ALA A 295 7.09 9.95 14.27
C ALA A 295 6.82 10.23 12.78
N ALA A 296 5.55 10.22 12.35
CA ALA A 296 5.16 10.40 10.95
C ALA A 296 5.99 9.55 9.98
N MET A 297 5.96 8.22 10.13
CA MET A 297 6.76 7.24 9.37
C MET A 297 8.29 7.34 9.55
N GLY A 298 8.78 8.25 10.39
CA GLY A 298 10.20 8.57 10.55
C GLY A 298 10.58 9.96 10.05
N MET A 299 9.61 10.74 9.52
CA MET A 299 9.81 12.11 9.07
C MET A 299 9.89 13.13 10.21
N GLN A 300 9.59 12.71 11.45
CA GLN A 300 9.77 13.53 12.65
C GLN A 300 10.89 12.98 13.54
N GLU A 301 11.72 13.88 14.06
CA GLU A 301 12.77 13.53 15.00
C GLU A 301 12.16 13.16 16.35
N VAL A 302 12.43 11.95 16.81
CA VAL A 302 11.98 11.46 18.12
C VAL A 302 13.09 10.62 18.73
N ASN A 303 13.57 11.04 19.90
CA ASN A 303 14.49 10.24 20.71
C ASN A 303 13.71 9.17 21.49
N ARG A 304 13.71 7.92 21.01
CA ARG A 304 12.93 6.82 21.63
C ARG A 304 13.59 6.28 22.89
N GLY A 305 14.82 6.71 23.20
CA GLY A 305 15.54 6.40 24.43
C GLY A 305 15.28 7.39 25.57
N ALA A 306 14.48 8.44 25.33
CA ALA A 306 14.15 9.44 26.34
C ALA A 306 13.28 8.84 27.49
N PRO A 307 13.36 9.38 28.72
CA PRO A 307 12.68 8.82 29.90
C PRO A 307 11.17 8.61 29.73
N GLU A 308 10.48 9.50 29.01
CA GLU A 308 9.05 9.42 28.70
C GLU A 308 8.67 8.21 27.82
N HIS A 309 9.66 7.59 27.16
CA HIS A 309 9.48 6.42 26.31
C HIS A 309 10.04 5.14 26.92
N GLN A 310 10.56 5.21 28.16
CA GLN A 310 11.22 4.09 28.84
C GLN A 310 10.35 2.83 28.88
N ALA A 311 9.06 2.95 29.19
CA ALA A 311 8.16 1.80 29.20
C ALA A 311 8.01 1.11 27.83
N LYS A 312 8.04 1.87 26.72
CA LYS A 312 8.01 1.32 25.36
C LYS A 312 9.36 0.71 24.99
N ARG A 313 10.47 1.35 25.37
CA ARG A 313 11.84 0.83 25.22
C ARG A 313 12.01 -0.51 25.91
N ASP A 314 11.55 -0.63 27.16
CA ASP A 314 11.65 -1.88 27.92
C ASP A 314 10.80 -3.00 27.32
N ARG A 315 9.63 -2.68 26.75
CA ARG A 315 8.84 -3.66 25.97
C ARG A 315 9.60 -4.17 24.75
N TRP A 316 10.25 -3.30 23.99
CA TRP A 316 11.10 -3.71 22.86
C TRP A 316 12.28 -4.58 23.31
N ILE A 317 12.97 -4.18 24.37
CA ILE A 317 14.06 -4.99 24.95
C ILE A 317 13.54 -6.37 25.38
N GLY A 318 12.31 -6.44 25.92
CA GLY A 318 11.63 -7.68 26.26
C GLY A 318 11.48 -8.62 25.05
N VAL A 319 10.97 -8.10 23.92
CA VAL A 319 10.85 -8.88 22.66
C VAL A 319 12.21 -9.38 22.18
N CYS A 320 13.24 -8.51 22.17
CA CYS A 320 14.60 -8.92 21.78
C CYS A 320 15.20 -9.97 22.71
N SER A 321 14.81 -9.95 24.00
CA SER A 321 15.35 -10.83 25.03
C SER A 321 14.83 -12.27 24.95
N ASP A 322 13.93 -12.56 24.02
CA ASP A 322 13.58 -13.94 23.68
C ASP A 322 14.78 -14.70 23.09
N CYS A 323 15.70 -14.00 22.41
CA CYS A 323 16.85 -14.60 21.72
C CYS A 323 18.21 -13.94 22.06
N HIS A 324 18.23 -12.72 22.58
CA HIS A 324 19.45 -11.96 22.85
C HIS A 324 19.58 -11.53 24.31
N SER A 325 20.78 -11.08 24.71
CA SER A 325 20.93 -10.40 25.99
C SER A 325 20.28 -9.01 25.93
N SER A 326 19.70 -8.59 27.06
CA SER A 326 19.07 -7.26 27.17
C SER A 326 20.06 -6.12 26.92
N ARG A 327 21.35 -6.32 27.25
CA ARG A 327 22.42 -5.35 26.96
C ARG A 327 22.65 -5.17 25.45
N PHE A 328 22.68 -6.27 24.68
CA PHE A 328 22.83 -6.19 23.23
C PHE A 328 21.63 -5.49 22.59
N ALA A 329 20.41 -5.86 23.01
CA ALA A 329 19.18 -5.24 22.53
C ALA A 329 19.16 -3.73 22.79
N ARG A 330 19.54 -3.32 24.01
CA ARG A 330 19.63 -1.90 24.39
C ARG A 330 20.61 -1.14 23.51
N ALA A 331 21.82 -1.66 23.31
CA ALA A 331 22.84 -1.01 22.48
C ALA A 331 22.38 -0.81 21.03
N GLN A 332 21.64 -1.77 20.46
CA GLN A 332 21.09 -1.62 19.10
C GLN A 332 20.02 -0.53 19.01
N LEU A 333 19.13 -0.44 20.01
CA LEU A 333 18.10 0.59 20.03
C LEU A 333 18.67 1.99 20.33
N GLU A 334 19.74 2.07 21.12
CA GLU A 334 20.49 3.32 21.34
C GLU A 334 21.21 3.78 20.07
N TYR A 335 21.79 2.85 19.30
CA TYR A 335 22.32 3.15 17.96
C TYR A 335 21.24 3.73 17.03
N MET A 336 20.04 3.14 17.04
CA MET A 336 18.92 3.67 16.25
C MET A 336 18.55 5.11 16.67
N ASP A 337 18.52 5.41 17.96
CA ASP A 337 18.25 6.76 18.45
C ASP A 337 19.30 7.77 17.94
N GLU A 338 20.58 7.41 18.01
CA GLU A 338 21.68 8.24 17.54
C GLU A 338 21.65 8.44 16.01
N ALA A 339 21.42 7.36 15.26
CA ALA A 339 21.32 7.42 13.80
C ALA A 339 20.19 8.35 13.34
N VAL A 340 19.05 8.32 14.03
CA VAL A 340 17.95 9.26 13.82
C VAL A 340 18.40 10.69 14.14
N GLY A 341 18.98 10.94 15.31
CA GLY A 341 19.44 12.27 15.70
C GLY A 341 20.41 12.89 14.69
N ILE A 342 21.38 12.12 14.20
CA ILE A 342 22.33 12.55 13.16
C ILE A 342 21.61 12.83 11.83
N SER A 343 20.69 11.97 11.41
CA SER A 343 19.95 12.18 10.15
C SER A 343 19.19 13.51 10.14
N PHE A 344 18.61 13.89 11.27
CA PHE A 344 17.87 15.15 11.40
C PHE A 344 18.76 16.40 11.47
N GLN A 345 20.05 16.27 11.79
CA GLN A 345 20.99 17.39 11.61
C GLN A 345 21.07 17.79 10.12
N LYS A 346 21.12 16.81 9.22
CA LYS A 346 21.12 17.04 7.77
C LYS A 346 19.80 17.66 7.31
N VAL A 347 18.67 17.17 7.84
CA VAL A 347 17.34 17.72 7.53
C VAL A 347 17.24 19.19 7.96
N ARG A 348 17.71 19.54 9.17
CA ARG A 348 17.70 20.93 9.64
C ARG A 348 18.56 21.84 8.76
N GLU A 349 19.74 21.37 8.35
CA GLU A 349 20.62 22.12 7.43
C GLU A 349 19.94 22.36 6.08
N ALA A 350 19.36 21.32 5.47
CA ALA A 350 18.62 21.45 4.22
C ALA A 350 17.41 22.40 4.35
N LYS A 351 16.62 22.25 5.42
CA LYS A 351 15.44 23.08 5.66
C LYS A 351 15.79 24.56 5.75
N GLN A 352 16.88 24.91 6.45
CA GLN A 352 17.34 26.28 6.56
C GLN A 352 17.61 26.90 5.18
N ILE A 353 18.26 26.15 4.28
CA ILE A 353 18.54 26.61 2.92
C ILE A 353 17.25 26.95 2.16
N LEU A 354 16.23 26.08 2.25
CA LEU A 354 14.94 26.32 1.60
C LEU A 354 14.23 27.55 2.19
N GLU A 355 14.21 27.68 3.51
CA GLU A 355 13.59 28.83 4.19
C GLU A 355 14.28 30.14 3.83
N ASP A 356 15.60 30.15 3.71
CA ASP A 356 16.37 31.33 3.31
C ASP A 356 16.04 31.74 1.88
N LEU A 357 16.06 30.80 0.92
CA LEU A 357 15.66 31.10 -0.47
C LEU A 357 14.23 31.63 -0.58
N TYR A 358 13.30 31.06 0.19
CA TYR A 358 11.92 31.54 0.21
C TYR A 358 11.83 32.96 0.76
N LYS A 359 12.53 33.27 1.87
CA LYS A 359 12.57 34.62 2.46
C LYS A 359 13.27 35.64 1.55
N GLU A 360 14.29 35.21 0.84
CA GLU A 360 15.03 36.01 -0.16
C GLU A 360 14.21 36.25 -1.44
N GLY A 361 13.11 35.52 -1.65
CA GLY A 361 12.32 35.58 -2.89
C GLY A 361 13.03 34.94 -4.09
N LEU A 362 13.99 34.03 -3.84
CA LEU A 362 14.86 33.42 -4.84
C LEU A 362 14.54 31.94 -5.09
N MET A 363 13.46 31.41 -4.51
CA MET A 363 12.99 30.07 -4.85
C MET A 363 12.41 30.08 -6.26
N GLU A 364 12.83 29.14 -7.11
CA GLU A 364 12.43 29.11 -8.53
C GLU A 364 11.64 27.84 -8.88
N PRO A 365 10.34 27.96 -9.25
CA PRO A 365 9.52 29.17 -9.11
C PRO A 365 9.15 29.45 -7.64
N MET A 366 8.76 30.69 -7.33
CA MET A 366 8.11 30.98 -6.05
C MET A 366 6.72 30.32 -6.04
N PRO A 367 6.20 29.92 -4.86
CA PRO A 367 4.90 29.23 -4.78
C PRO A 367 3.73 29.95 -5.47
N ALA A 368 3.75 31.28 -5.50
CA ALA A 368 2.76 32.12 -6.19
C ALA A 368 2.62 31.85 -7.71
N PHE A 369 3.60 31.18 -8.33
CA PHE A 369 3.61 30.84 -9.74
C PHE A 369 3.32 29.35 -10.02
N LEU A 370 3.04 28.58 -8.97
CA LEU A 370 2.61 27.19 -9.11
C LEU A 370 1.08 27.11 -9.28
N ALA A 371 0.56 25.97 -9.70
CA ALA A 371 -0.86 25.69 -9.57
C ALA A 371 -1.28 25.74 -8.07
N PRO A 372 -2.55 26.06 -7.76
CA PRO A 372 -3.00 26.13 -6.40
C PRO A 372 -2.86 24.79 -5.67
N GLY A 373 -2.60 24.85 -4.37
CA GLY A 373 -2.62 23.66 -3.51
C GLY A 373 -4.01 23.07 -3.37
N TRP A 374 -4.11 21.89 -2.76
CA TRP A 374 -5.38 21.14 -2.65
C TRP A 374 -6.49 21.85 -1.86
N LYS A 375 -6.15 22.78 -0.95
CA LYS A 375 -7.12 23.65 -0.26
C LYS A 375 -7.27 25.03 -0.93
N GLY A 376 -6.68 25.21 -2.10
CA GLY A 376 -6.48 26.49 -2.76
C GLY A 376 -5.24 27.23 -2.25
N GLY A 377 -4.97 28.39 -2.86
CA GLY A 377 -3.82 29.23 -2.51
C GLY A 377 -2.48 28.66 -2.96
N HIS A 378 -1.41 29.37 -2.61
CA HIS A 378 -0.07 29.18 -3.19
C HIS A 378 1.00 29.17 -2.09
N ALA A 379 0.83 28.33 -1.07
CA ALA A 379 1.79 28.23 0.03
C ALA A 379 2.96 27.30 -0.34
N ALA A 380 4.17 27.63 0.15
CA ALA A 380 5.31 26.72 0.12
C ALA A 380 4.96 25.42 0.86
N SER A 381 5.46 24.30 0.35
CA SER A 381 5.16 22.98 0.90
C SER A 381 6.07 22.60 2.07
N PHE A 382 7.34 22.98 2.02
CA PHE A 382 8.40 22.64 3.00
C PHE A 382 8.38 21.16 3.44
N GLY A 383 8.30 20.26 2.46
CA GLY A 383 8.33 18.81 2.68
C GLY A 383 6.96 18.17 2.88
N GLY A 384 5.85 18.86 2.61
CA GLY A 384 4.50 18.28 2.63
C GLY A 384 4.06 17.59 1.33
N MET A 385 4.69 17.91 0.20
CA MET A 385 4.29 17.49 -1.16
C MET A 385 5.53 17.25 -2.02
N ASN A 386 5.42 16.35 -3.00
CA ASN A 386 6.48 16.04 -3.96
C ASN A 386 6.11 16.33 -5.42
N TYR A 387 4.93 16.88 -5.67
CA TYR A 387 4.43 17.29 -6.99
C TYR A 387 3.83 18.68 -6.89
N ASN A 388 3.75 19.38 -8.03
CA ASN A 388 3.36 20.80 -8.06
C ASN A 388 4.16 21.64 -7.06
N VAL A 389 5.48 21.44 -7.06
CA VAL A 389 6.45 22.11 -6.18
C VAL A 389 7.74 22.39 -6.98
N PRO A 390 8.56 23.37 -6.57
CA PRO A 390 9.87 23.62 -7.16
C PRO A 390 10.80 22.42 -6.93
N ALA A 391 11.81 22.27 -7.79
CA ALA A 391 12.73 21.14 -7.70
C ALA A 391 13.41 21.01 -6.33
N ILE A 392 13.76 22.13 -5.69
CA ILE A 392 14.38 22.14 -4.37
C ILE A 392 13.44 21.65 -3.26
N GLU A 393 12.14 21.93 -3.35
CA GLU A 393 11.14 21.40 -2.41
C GLU A 393 10.92 19.90 -2.62
N ARG A 394 10.92 19.42 -3.88
CA ARG A 394 10.87 17.98 -4.17
C ARG A 394 12.09 17.25 -3.59
N LEU A 395 13.30 17.79 -3.80
CA LEU A 395 14.54 17.21 -3.23
C LEU A 395 14.48 17.15 -1.70
N PHE A 396 13.96 18.18 -1.05
CA PHE A 396 13.79 18.21 0.40
C PHE A 396 12.73 17.19 0.87
N TYR A 397 11.61 17.07 0.16
CA TYR A 397 10.64 16.00 0.42
C TYR A 397 11.28 14.63 0.34
N GLU A 398 12.00 14.33 -0.74
CA GLU A 398 12.65 13.02 -0.96
C GLU A 398 13.71 12.73 0.11
N MET A 399 14.46 13.75 0.53
CA MET A 399 15.40 13.64 1.65
C MET A 399 14.72 13.20 2.94
N VAL A 400 13.59 13.84 3.30
CA VAL A 400 12.89 13.60 4.57
C VAL A 400 12.06 12.31 4.51
N ALA A 401 11.24 12.16 3.47
CA ALA A 401 10.27 11.09 3.34
C ALA A 401 10.89 9.77 2.87
N TYR A 402 12.00 9.79 2.12
CA TYR A 402 12.63 8.58 1.60
C TYR A 402 13.94 8.27 2.32
N ALA A 403 14.92 9.18 2.34
CA ALA A 403 16.23 8.84 2.92
C ALA A 403 16.23 8.80 4.46
N THR A 404 15.65 9.81 5.11
CA THR A 404 15.62 9.90 6.58
C THR A 404 14.74 8.81 7.20
N THR A 405 13.58 8.52 6.61
CA THR A 405 12.75 7.38 7.02
C THR A 405 13.53 6.07 6.91
N ASN A 406 14.26 5.84 5.82
CA ASN A 406 15.05 4.62 5.64
C ASN A 406 16.27 4.53 6.56
N THR A 407 16.82 5.65 7.04
CA THR A 407 17.82 5.64 8.13
C THR A 407 17.20 5.07 9.41
N PHE A 408 16.02 5.56 9.78
CA PHE A 408 15.26 5.04 10.93
C PHE A 408 14.89 3.56 10.73
N LYS A 409 14.22 3.20 9.63
CA LYS A 409 13.76 1.82 9.38
C LYS A 409 14.94 0.85 9.28
N GLY A 410 16.03 1.25 8.62
CA GLY A 410 17.25 0.44 8.52
C GLY A 410 17.86 0.15 9.89
N ALA A 411 17.99 1.16 10.74
CA ALA A 411 18.53 0.99 12.08
C ALA A 411 17.57 0.15 12.97
N ALA A 412 16.26 0.40 12.91
CA ALA A 412 15.25 -0.32 13.68
C ALA A 412 15.21 -1.83 13.36
N HIS A 413 15.47 -2.21 12.11
CA HIS A 413 15.50 -3.62 11.69
C HIS A 413 16.91 -4.22 11.69
N SER A 414 17.90 -3.54 12.28
CA SER A 414 19.31 -3.99 12.35
C SER A 414 19.95 -4.24 10.97
N SER A 415 19.55 -3.44 9.97
CA SER A 415 20.14 -3.43 8.64
C SER A 415 21.07 -2.24 8.47
N GLY A 416 22.32 -2.41 8.92
CA GLY A 416 23.33 -1.34 8.89
C GLY A 416 23.59 -0.82 7.48
N GLY A 417 23.63 -1.70 6.47
CA GLY A 417 23.82 -1.32 5.07
C GLY A 417 22.65 -0.51 4.49
N SER A 418 21.42 -0.83 4.89
CA SER A 418 20.24 -0.05 4.48
C SER A 418 20.18 1.30 5.20
N ALA A 419 20.53 1.35 6.49
CA ALA A 419 20.59 2.59 7.27
C ALA A 419 21.67 3.57 6.78
N THR A 420 22.64 3.11 5.97
CA THR A 420 23.81 3.88 5.55
C THR A 420 23.90 4.01 4.03
N TYR A 421 24.48 3.04 3.34
CA TYR A 421 24.89 3.12 1.93
C TYR A 421 23.72 2.95 0.95
N THR A 422 22.74 2.10 1.27
CA THR A 422 21.74 1.66 0.28
C THR A 422 20.60 2.67 0.13
N PHE A 423 20.03 3.14 1.26
CA PHE A 423 18.83 3.99 1.27
C PHE A 423 18.87 5.14 2.30
N GLY A 424 19.66 4.99 3.37
CA GLY A 424 19.60 5.89 4.51
C GLY A 424 20.58 7.06 4.44
N ALA A 425 21.53 7.08 5.36
CA ALA A 425 22.36 8.25 5.64
C ALA A 425 23.08 8.84 4.42
N PHE A 426 23.58 8.00 3.50
CA PHE A 426 24.35 8.47 2.34
C PHE A 426 23.46 8.90 1.19
N GLU A 427 22.21 8.42 1.14
CA GLU A 427 21.21 8.98 0.24
C GLU A 427 20.81 10.40 0.70
N ALA A 428 20.65 10.60 2.02
CA ALA A 428 20.43 11.93 2.58
C ALA A 428 21.60 12.90 2.29
N ASP A 429 22.85 12.41 2.25
CA ASP A 429 24.01 13.22 1.83
C ASP A 429 23.91 13.68 0.38
N LYS A 430 23.44 12.80 -0.53
CA LYS A 430 23.22 13.16 -1.94
C LYS A 430 22.15 14.24 -2.07
N TYR A 431 21.02 14.11 -1.38
CA TYR A 431 19.97 15.12 -1.41
C TYR A 431 20.45 16.45 -0.81
N LEU A 432 21.16 16.44 0.32
CA LEU A 432 21.71 17.65 0.92
C LEU A 432 22.68 18.37 -0.04
N ALA A 433 23.56 17.61 -0.70
CA ALA A 433 24.47 18.17 -1.71
C ALA A 433 23.70 18.75 -2.91
N ALA A 434 22.67 18.07 -3.39
CA ALA A 434 21.81 18.55 -4.47
C ALA A 434 21.06 19.83 -4.07
N ILE A 435 20.51 19.91 -2.86
CA ILE A 435 19.82 21.09 -2.33
C ILE A 435 20.78 22.29 -2.27
N LYS A 436 22.01 22.08 -1.76
CA LYS A 436 23.05 23.12 -1.76
C LYS A 436 23.38 23.59 -3.18
N SER A 437 23.49 22.66 -4.12
CA SER A 437 23.79 22.97 -5.53
C SER A 437 22.66 23.75 -6.19
N GLU A 438 21.41 23.34 -5.98
CA GLU A 438 20.22 24.05 -6.49
C GLU A 438 20.10 25.45 -5.90
N ALA A 439 20.36 25.61 -4.60
CA ALA A 439 20.34 26.92 -3.96
C ALA A 439 21.44 27.86 -4.49
N GLU A 440 22.66 27.35 -4.69
CA GLU A 440 23.73 28.15 -5.29
C GLU A 440 23.41 28.53 -6.74
N LYS A 441 22.79 27.62 -7.50
CA LYS A 441 22.33 27.92 -8.86
C LYS A 441 21.31 29.05 -8.88
N MET A 442 20.26 28.97 -8.06
CA MET A 442 19.23 30.02 -7.94
C MET A 442 19.86 31.38 -7.56
N ARG A 443 20.70 31.41 -6.52
CA ARG A 443 21.39 32.65 -6.12
C ARG A 443 22.34 33.19 -7.20
N ARG A 444 23.02 32.34 -7.96
CA ARG A 444 23.88 32.76 -9.08
C ARG A 444 23.09 33.35 -10.22
N LEU A 445 21.98 32.72 -10.60
CA LEU A 445 21.09 33.21 -11.66
C LEU A 445 20.48 34.55 -11.26
N ALA A 446 19.93 34.67 -10.04
CA ALA A 446 19.40 35.92 -9.52
C ALA A 446 20.42 37.08 -9.56
N ARG A 447 21.69 36.82 -9.20
CA ARG A 447 22.77 37.83 -9.32
C ARG A 447 23.03 38.25 -10.77
N ILE A 448 22.98 37.30 -11.71
CA ILE A 448 23.17 37.59 -13.13
C ILE A 448 22.00 38.41 -13.68
N GLU A 449 20.77 37.98 -13.41
CA GLU A 449 19.52 38.62 -13.80
C GLU A 449 19.43 40.07 -13.29
N GLN A 450 19.76 40.27 -12.01
CA GLN A 450 19.85 41.61 -11.43
C GLN A 450 20.88 42.48 -12.16
N LYS A 451 22.03 41.91 -12.54
CA LYS A 451 23.10 42.63 -13.24
C LYS A 451 22.73 42.99 -14.69
N VAL A 452 22.02 42.11 -15.39
CA VAL A 452 21.61 42.33 -16.79
C VAL A 452 20.28 43.07 -16.92
N GLY A 453 19.52 43.23 -15.82
CA GLY A 453 18.23 43.92 -15.81
C GLY A 453 17.09 43.11 -16.44
N VAL A 454 17.21 41.77 -16.47
CA VAL A 454 16.19 40.87 -17.02
C VAL A 454 15.80 39.88 -15.92
N PRO A 455 14.73 40.13 -15.15
CA PRO A 455 14.33 39.24 -14.07
C PRO A 455 13.75 37.93 -14.61
N TYR A 456 14.00 36.81 -13.90
CA TYR A 456 13.34 35.54 -14.18
C TYR A 456 11.82 35.71 -14.26
N GLN A 457 11.23 35.14 -15.32
CA GLN A 457 9.80 35.01 -15.49
C GLN A 457 9.46 33.52 -15.53
N PRO A 458 8.78 32.99 -14.51
CA PRO A 458 8.32 31.61 -14.51
C PRO A 458 7.44 31.33 -15.73
N SER A 459 7.70 30.21 -16.39
CA SER A 459 6.87 29.76 -17.51
C SER A 459 5.49 29.32 -17.05
N GLU A 460 4.48 29.47 -17.92
CA GLU A 460 3.10 29.04 -17.64
C GLU A 460 2.96 27.55 -17.34
N PHE A 461 3.92 26.70 -17.74
CA PHE A 461 3.86 25.26 -17.44
C PHE A 461 3.89 24.96 -15.94
N TRP A 462 4.33 25.90 -15.10
CA TRP A 462 4.29 25.77 -13.64
C TRP A 462 2.87 25.88 -13.09
N THR A 463 1.98 26.58 -13.79
CA THR A 463 0.58 26.81 -13.38
C THR A 463 -0.41 25.97 -14.18
N HIS A 464 -0.11 25.70 -15.45
CA HIS A 464 -1.03 25.06 -16.39
C HIS A 464 -0.38 23.90 -17.14
N GLY A 465 -1.21 22.98 -17.62
CA GLY A 465 -0.78 21.83 -18.38
C GLY A 465 -1.79 20.70 -18.29
N GLU A 466 -1.75 19.78 -19.25
CA GLU A 466 -2.73 18.69 -19.39
C GLU A 466 -3.02 17.97 -18.07
N TYR A 467 -1.99 17.66 -17.28
CA TYR A 467 -2.14 17.04 -15.96
C TYR A 467 -2.38 18.08 -14.85
N THR A 468 -1.63 19.19 -14.83
CA THR A 468 -1.72 20.22 -13.79
C THR A 468 -3.14 20.78 -13.66
N ASP A 469 -3.83 20.96 -14.78
CA ASP A 469 -5.20 21.47 -14.83
C ASP A 469 -6.25 20.44 -14.34
N THR A 470 -5.86 19.19 -14.11
CA THR A 470 -6.72 18.16 -13.50
C THR A 470 -6.75 18.18 -11.98
N LEU A 471 -5.80 18.89 -11.36
CA LEU A 471 -5.67 18.98 -9.90
C LEU A 471 -6.87 19.72 -9.29
N LYS A 472 -7.45 19.13 -8.23
CA LYS A 472 -8.69 19.61 -7.62
C LYS A 472 -8.46 20.42 -6.36
N VAL A 473 -8.97 21.65 -6.35
CA VAL A 473 -9.14 22.41 -5.11
C VAL A 473 -10.39 21.95 -4.37
N ILE A 474 -10.19 21.37 -3.20
CA ILE A 474 -11.24 20.87 -2.31
C ILE A 474 -11.56 21.92 -1.25
N LYS A 475 -12.84 22.21 -1.07
CA LYS A 475 -13.33 23.17 -0.07
C LYS A 475 -13.45 22.50 1.29
N GLU A 476 -13.07 23.21 2.35
CA GLU A 476 -13.28 22.74 3.71
C GLU A 476 -14.76 22.45 3.99
N PRO A 477 -15.12 21.27 4.54
CA PRO A 477 -16.50 20.90 4.83
C PRO A 477 -17.12 21.87 5.85
N ALA A 478 -18.42 22.13 5.73
CA ALA A 478 -19.11 23.08 6.61
C ALA A 478 -19.01 22.69 8.11
N GLU A 479 -19.03 21.39 8.41
CA GLU A 479 -19.01 20.83 9.77
C GLU A 479 -17.67 21.03 10.51
N LYS A 480 -16.54 21.19 9.80
CA LYS A 480 -15.25 21.50 10.42
C LYS A 480 -15.07 22.98 10.77
N ARG A 481 -15.89 23.87 10.19
CA ARG A 481 -15.82 25.32 10.46
C ARG A 481 -16.45 25.71 11.79
N THR A 482 -17.35 24.89 12.33
CA THR A 482 -18.04 25.14 13.61
C THR A 482 -17.21 24.75 14.83
N ASN A 483 -16.22 23.86 14.69
CA ASN A 483 -15.32 23.45 15.78
C ASN A 483 -14.04 24.29 15.90
N GLN A 484 -13.91 25.35 15.08
CA GLN A 484 -12.76 26.27 15.09
C GLN A 484 -13.17 27.72 15.42
N ARG A 485 -14.37 27.94 15.98
CA ARG A 485 -14.81 29.25 16.49
C ARG A 485 -14.92 29.28 18.00
#